data_AF-A0A7S1RSQ3-F1
#
_entry.id   AF-A0A7S1RSQ3-F1
#
_cell.length_a   1.000
_cell.length_b   1.000
_cell.length_c   1.000
_cell.angle_alpha   90.00
_cell.angle_beta   90.00
_cell.angle_gamma   90.00
#
_symmetry.space_group_name_H-M   'P 1'
#
loop_
_entity.id
_entity.type
_entity.pdbx_description
1 polymer ?
#
loop_
_entity_poly.entity_id
_entity_poly.type
_entity_poly.pdbx_seq_one_letter_code
_entity_poly.pdbx_strand_id
1 'polypeptide(L)'
;AITLAVGDGANDCNMITSADVGVGIRGLEGLQAFNVCDYGISQFRFLQCLLLVHGRWCYRRIAVLVNYTFYKNVVVVLPVYFLGAVSGFSGQKLYNDILYQSYNV
;
A
#
# COMPACT_ATOMS: atom_id res chain seq x y z
N ALA A 1 -15.06 -9.09 1.84
CA ALA A 1 -14.34 -9.69 0.69
C ALA A 1 -13.74 -8.56 -0.12
N ILE A 2 -12.57 -8.73 -0.73
CA ILE A 2 -12.03 -7.74 -1.69
C ILE A 2 -12.59 -8.08 -3.05
N THR A 3 -13.17 -7.09 -3.71
CA THR A 3 -13.87 -7.23 -4.99
C THR A 3 -13.12 -6.47 -6.08
N LEU A 4 -13.15 -7.03 -7.29
CA LEU A 4 -12.58 -6.40 -8.47
C LEU A 4 -13.63 -6.40 -9.57
N ALA A 5 -13.91 -5.23 -10.13
CA ALA A 5 -14.83 -5.05 -11.24
C ALA A 5 -14.05 -4.74 -12.52
N VAL A 6 -14.49 -5.32 -13.63
CA VAL A 6 -13.91 -5.07 -14.96
C VAL A 6 -15.02 -4.67 -15.90
N GLY A 7 -14.82 -3.60 -16.68
CA GLY A 7 -15.79 -3.15 -17.67
C GLY A 7 -15.17 -2.30 -18.77
N ASP A 8 -15.89 -2.11 -19.86
CA ASP A 8 -15.43 -1.41 -21.06
C ASP A 8 -16.36 -0.28 -21.52
N GLY A 9 -17.61 -0.25 -21.03
CA GLY A 9 -18.62 0.72 -21.44
C GLY A 9 -19.22 1.56 -20.30
N ALA A 10 -20.04 2.55 -20.67
CA ALA A 10 -20.68 3.45 -19.71
C ALA A 10 -21.59 2.73 -18.70
N ASN A 11 -22.15 1.58 -19.07
CA ASN A 11 -23.02 0.78 -18.20
C ASN A 11 -22.24 0.16 -17.02
N ASP A 12 -20.95 -0.06 -17.19
CA ASP A 12 -20.10 -0.67 -16.17
C ASP A 12 -19.55 0.35 -15.18
N CYS A 13 -19.71 1.66 -15.45
CA CYS A 13 -19.18 2.73 -14.59
C CYS A 13 -19.64 2.57 -13.14
N ASN A 14 -20.92 2.27 -12.90
CA ASN A 14 -21.45 2.10 -11.55
C ASN A 14 -20.88 0.86 -10.85
N MET A 15 -20.62 -0.21 -11.61
CA MET A 15 -20.01 -1.42 -11.08
C MET A 15 -18.53 -1.19 -10.73
N ILE A 16 -17.79 -0.53 -11.62
CA ILE A 16 -16.36 -0.21 -11.46
C ILE A 16 -16.12 0.67 -10.24
N THR A 17 -16.94 1.70 -10.04
CA THR A 17 -16.79 2.64 -8.92
C THR A 17 -17.26 2.08 -7.58
N SER A 18 -18.12 1.04 -7.60
CA SER A 18 -18.60 0.40 -6.37
C SER A 18 -17.69 -0.72 -5.86
N ALA A 19 -16.77 -1.22 -6.70
CA ALA A 19 -15.83 -2.27 -6.32
C ALA A 19 -14.62 -1.69 -5.57
N ASP A 20 -13.91 -2.55 -4.82
CA ASP A 20 -12.68 -2.13 -4.12
C ASP A 20 -11.54 -1.78 -5.08
N VAL A 21 -11.52 -2.43 -6.26
CA VAL A 21 -10.60 -2.12 -7.35
C VAL A 21 -11.35 -2.17 -8.68
N GLY A 22 -11.34 -1.06 -9.41
CA GLY A 22 -11.93 -0.93 -10.74
C GLY A 22 -10.91 -1.07 -11.86
N VAL A 23 -11.16 -1.95 -12.83
CA VAL A 23 -10.32 -2.10 -14.03
C VAL A 23 -11.11 -1.78 -15.30
N GLY A 24 -10.68 -0.77 -16.03
CA GLY A 24 -11.29 -0.36 -17.29
C GLY A 24 -10.58 -1.01 -18.46
N ILE A 25 -11.33 -1.59 -19.39
CA ILE A 25 -10.82 -2.05 -20.69
C ILE A 25 -11.10 -0.97 -21.73
N ARG A 26 -10.10 -0.66 -22.55
CA ARG A 26 -10.28 0.27 -23.67
C ARG A 26 -11.14 -0.38 -24.77
N GLY A 27 -12.45 -0.18 -24.69
CA GLY A 27 -13.43 -0.64 -25.66
C GLY A 27 -13.54 0.26 -26.90
N LEU A 28 -14.30 -0.21 -27.89
CA LEU A 28 -14.69 0.57 -29.07
C LEU A 28 -15.94 1.43 -28.82
N GLU A 29 -16.73 1.08 -27.80
CA GLU A 29 -18.03 1.69 -27.50
C GLU A 29 -17.91 3.02 -26.71
N GLY A 30 -16.74 3.30 -26.14
CA GLY A 30 -16.48 4.53 -25.41
C GLY A 30 -15.30 4.41 -24.44
N LEU A 31 -14.92 5.53 -23.85
CA LEU A 31 -13.85 5.60 -22.83
C LEU A 31 -14.40 5.86 -21.43
N GLN A 32 -15.72 5.77 -21.22
CA GLN A 32 -16.30 6.14 -19.93
C GLN A 32 -15.82 5.23 -18.80
N ALA A 33 -15.90 3.90 -18.97
CA ALA A 33 -15.38 2.93 -18.00
C ALA A 33 -13.87 3.12 -17.74
N PHE A 34 -13.11 3.38 -18.81
CA PHE A 34 -11.66 3.57 -18.76
C PHE A 34 -11.25 4.87 -18.02
N ASN A 35 -12.10 5.89 -18.02
CA ASN A 35 -11.81 7.17 -17.36
C ASN A 35 -12.12 7.15 -15.85
N VAL A 36 -12.98 6.23 -15.40
CA VAL A 36 -13.40 6.15 -13.99
C VAL A 36 -12.75 4.99 -13.22
N CYS A 37 -11.97 4.15 -13.90
CA CYS A 37 -11.30 3.00 -13.28
C CYS A 37 -9.97 3.37 -12.61
N ASP A 38 -9.53 2.56 -11.64
CA ASP A 38 -8.21 2.69 -11.01
C ASP A 38 -7.08 2.25 -11.96
N TYR A 39 -7.33 1.20 -12.75
CA TYR A 39 -6.37 0.66 -13.71
C TYR A 39 -6.99 0.51 -15.10
N GLY A 40 -6.39 1.17 -16.08
CA GLY A 40 -6.75 1.03 -17.49
C GLY A 40 -5.90 -0.02 -18.21
N ILE A 41 -6.52 -1.04 -18.79
CA ILE A 41 -5.87 -2.03 -19.66
C ILE A 41 -6.46 -1.99 -21.06
N SER A 42 -5.68 -2.37 -22.08
CA SER A 42 -6.18 -2.36 -23.46
C SER A 42 -6.96 -3.62 -23.86
N GLN A 43 -6.66 -4.76 -23.23
CA GLN A 43 -7.27 -6.06 -23.54
C GLN A 43 -7.40 -6.89 -22.26
N PHE A 44 -8.46 -7.69 -22.18
CA PHE A 44 -8.73 -8.55 -21.00
C PHE A 44 -7.56 -9.47 -20.65
N ARG A 45 -6.79 -9.95 -21.63
CA ARG A 45 -5.63 -10.84 -21.40
C ARG A 45 -4.57 -10.24 -20.48
N PHE A 46 -4.44 -8.91 -20.42
CA PHE A 46 -3.46 -8.24 -19.56
C PHE A 46 -3.86 -8.24 -18.08
N LEU A 47 -5.13 -8.51 -17.77
CA LEU A 47 -5.62 -8.66 -16.39
C LEU A 47 -4.86 -9.75 -15.64
N GLN A 48 -4.51 -10.85 -16.32
CA GLN A 48 -3.74 -11.94 -15.70
C GLN A 48 -2.37 -11.45 -15.20
N CYS A 49 -1.67 -10.65 -16.00
CA CYS A 49 -0.36 -10.10 -15.62
C CYS A 49 -0.51 -9.03 -14.53
N LEU A 50 -1.55 -8.20 -14.60
CA LEU A 50 -1.85 -7.20 -13.58
C LEU A 50 -2.06 -7.85 -12.21
N LEU A 51 -2.88 -8.89 -12.13
CA LEU A 51 -3.21 -9.53 -10.85
C LEU A 51 -2.11 -10.46 -10.35
N LEU A 52 -1.69 -11.42 -11.18
CA LEU A 52 -0.83 -12.51 -10.72
C LEU A 52 0.63 -12.09 -10.52
N VAL A 53 1.11 -11.11 -11.31
CA VAL A 53 2.48 -10.60 -11.21
C VAL A 53 2.50 -9.35 -10.34
N HIS A 54 1.86 -8.27 -10.80
CA HIS A 54 1.96 -6.97 -10.15
C HIS A 54 1.22 -6.95 -8.80
N GLY A 55 -0.01 -7.47 -8.75
CA GLY A 55 -0.79 -7.58 -7.51
C GLY A 55 -0.05 -8.37 -6.43
N ARG A 56 0.44 -9.57 -6.77
CA ARG A 56 1.21 -10.42 -5.83
C ARG A 56 2.50 -9.75 -5.37
N TRP A 57 3.25 -9.11 -6.27
CA TRP A 57 4.49 -8.42 -5.91
C TRP A 57 4.24 -7.20 -5.02
N CYS A 58 3.27 -6.38 -5.36
CA CYS A 58 2.90 -5.20 -4.58
C CYS A 58 2.48 -5.61 -3.16
N TYR A 59 1.58 -6.59 -3.05
CA TYR A 59 1.13 -7.12 -1.76
C TYR A 59 2.30 -7.61 -0.90
N ARG A 60 3.20 -8.43 -1.45
CA ARG A 60 4.36 -8.95 -0.70
C ARG A 60 5.33 -7.84 -0.28
N ARG A 61 5.59 -6.86 -1.15
CA ARG A 61 6.50 -5.74 -0.84
C ARG A 61 5.93 -4.86 0.27
N ILE A 62 4.65 -4.50 0.19
CA ILE A 62 3.98 -3.70 1.22
C ILE A 62 3.95 -4.45 2.54
N ALA A 63 3.59 -5.75 2.55
CA ALA A 63 3.59 -6.55 3.77
C ALA A 63 4.95 -6.59 4.47
N VAL A 64 6.03 -6.78 3.70
CA VAL A 64 7.40 -6.77 4.23
C VAL A 64 7.78 -5.36 4.74
N LEU A 65 7.45 -4.31 3.99
CA LEU A 65 7.74 -2.93 4.37
C LEU A 65 7.05 -2.54 5.69
N VAL A 66 5.76 -2.89 5.84
CA VAL A 66 5.00 -2.61 7.05
C VAL A 66 5.61 -3.34 8.25
N ASN A 67 5.87 -4.64 8.13
CA ASN A 67 6.50 -5.42 9.21
C ASN A 67 7.88 -4.88 9.58
N TYR A 68 8.70 -4.54 8.58
CA TYR A 68 10.02 -3.96 8.79
C TYR A 68 9.93 -2.61 9.49
N THR A 69 8.94 -1.78 9.15
CA THR A 69 8.75 -0.45 9.76
C THR A 69 8.38 -0.56 11.24
N PHE A 70 7.54 -1.53 11.63
CA PHE A 70 7.29 -1.80 13.03
C PHE A 70 8.53 -2.32 13.75
N TYR A 71 9.19 -3.32 13.17
CA TYR A 71 10.40 -3.91 13.74
C TYR A 71 11.49 -2.86 13.99
N LYS A 72 11.82 -2.05 12.99
CA LYS A 72 12.88 -1.04 13.08
C LYS A 72 12.60 -0.03 14.22
N ASN A 73 11.37 0.47 14.30
CA ASN A 73 10.99 1.46 15.31
C ASN A 73 10.98 0.86 16.72
N VAL A 74 10.49 -0.37 16.88
CA VAL A 74 10.53 -1.08 18.17
C VAL A 74 11.96 -1.27 18.65
N VAL A 75 12.89 -1.66 17.76
CA VAL A 75 14.31 -1.85 18.10
C VAL A 75 14.96 -0.55 18.59
N VAL A 76 14.57 0.62 18.06
CA VAL A 76 15.11 1.91 18.53
C VAL A 76 14.46 2.38 19.83
N VAL A 77 13.17 2.13 20.04
CA VAL A 77 12.46 2.61 21.24
C VAL A 77 12.72 1.72 22.46
N LEU A 78 12.89 0.41 22.29
CA LEU A 78 13.07 -0.53 23.41
C LEU A 78 14.27 -0.20 24.31
N PRO A 79 15.49 0.10 23.80
CA PRO A 79 16.61 0.50 24.64
C PRO A 79 16.35 1.77 25.46
N VAL A 80 15.64 2.75 24.89
CA VAL A 80 15.23 3.97 25.60
C VAL A 80 14.28 3.63 26.74
N TYR A 81 13.34 2.71 26.52
CA TYR A 81 12.43 2.22 27.56
C TYR A 81 13.19 1.54 28.71
N PHE A 82 14.15 0.65 28.42
CA PHE A 82 14.97 0.00 29.44
C PHE A 82 15.87 0.99 30.20
N LEU A 83 16.46 1.97 29.52
CA LEU A 83 17.20 3.05 30.18
C LEU A 83 16.29 3.84 31.11
N GLY A 84 15.05 4.12 30.69
CA GLY A 84 14.02 4.73 31.53
C GLY A 84 13.79 3.94 32.81
N ALA A 85 13.63 2.61 32.72
CA ALA A 85 13.46 1.75 33.88
C ALA A 85 14.66 1.80 34.85
N VAL A 86 15.89 1.80 34.34
CA VAL A 86 17.11 1.86 35.17
C VAL A 86 17.33 3.24 35.79
N SER A 87 16.95 4.31 35.08
CA SER A 87 17.17 5.70 35.49
C SER A 87 16.00 6.32 36.27
N GLY A 88 15.01 5.52 36.69
CA GLY A 88 13.82 6.00 37.38
C GLY A 88 12.94 6.94 36.55
N PHE A 89 12.95 6.78 35.22
CA PHE A 89 12.24 7.61 34.25
C PHE A 89 12.60 9.10 34.31
N SER A 90 13.87 9.42 34.61
CA SER A 90 14.39 10.79 34.68
C SER A 90 14.45 11.56 33.35
N GLY A 91 14.09 10.93 32.21
CA GLY A 91 14.03 11.58 30.90
C GLY A 91 15.40 11.75 30.21
N GLN A 92 16.41 10.99 30.64
CA GLN A 92 17.74 11.01 30.02
C GLN A 92 17.70 10.48 28.58
N LYS A 93 18.44 11.14 27.68
CA LYS A 93 18.55 10.77 26.28
C LYS A 93 19.61 9.69 26.09
N LEU A 94 19.22 8.55 25.50
CA LEU A 94 20.16 7.49 25.12
C LEU A 94 20.91 7.82 23.81
N TYR A 95 20.20 8.39 22.84
CA TYR A 95 20.73 8.70 21.52
C TYR A 95 21.00 10.20 21.36
N ASN A 96 21.95 10.54 20.50
CA ASN A 96 22.14 11.92 20.07
C ASN A 96 20.90 12.40 19.27
N ASP A 97 20.48 13.64 19.49
CA ASP A 97 19.28 14.22 18.89
C ASP A 97 19.27 14.13 17.36
N ILE A 98 20.40 14.40 16.71
CA ILE A 98 20.51 14.36 15.24
C ILE A 98 20.34 12.93 14.74
N LEU A 99 20.98 11.96 15.40
CA LEU A 99 20.90 10.55 15.02
C LEU A 99 19.48 9.98 15.20
N TYR A 100 18.80 10.38 16.28
CA TYR A 100 17.43 9.94 16.54
C TYR A 100 16.45 10.52 15.53
N GLN A 101 16.60 11.81 15.18
CA GLN A 101 15.77 12.47 14.17
C GLN A 101 16.01 11.93 12.76
N SER A 102 17.27 11.62 12.40
CA SER A 102 17.61 11.07 11.09
C SER A 102 17.21 9.61 10.90
N TYR A 103 16.83 8.89 11.97
CA TYR A 103 16.56 7.44 11.91
C TYR A 103 15.37 7.07 11.02
N ASN A 104 14.37 7.96 10.94
CA ASN A 104 13.15 7.74 10.18
C ASN A 104 13.08 8.57 8.88
N VAL A 105 14.12 9.34 8.58
CA VAL A 105 14.33 10.02 7.29
C VAL A 105 14.89 9.00 6.30
#